data_AF-A0A3D5ZAS0-F1
#
_entry.id   AF-A0A3D5ZAS0-F1
#
_cell.length_a   1.000
_cell.length_b   1.000
_cell.length_c   1.000
_cell.angle_alpha   90.00
_cell.angle_beta   90.00
_cell.angle_gamma   90.00
#
_symmetry.space_group_name_H-M   'P 1'
#
loop_
_entity.id
_entity.type
_entity.pdbx_description
1 polymer ?
#
loop_
_entity_poly.entity_id
_entity_poly.type
_entity_poly.pdbx_seq_one_letter_code
_entity_poly.pdbx_strand_id
1 'polypeptide(L)' 'DEFERQMLSGELEVDLIPQGSLAERCRAAGAGIPAFFTPAGYGTEVQGRKEVRMFKGKPHILETALEADFAIV' A
#
# COMPACT_ATOMS: atom_id res chain seq x y z
N ASP A 1 -1.03 -15.20 -19.05
CA ASP A 1 -2.04 -14.38 -19.76
C ASP A 1 -3.41 -14.38 -19.07
N GLU A 2 -3.70 -15.29 -18.11
CA GLU A 2 -4.96 -15.27 -17.37
C GLU A 2 -5.06 -14.13 -16.34
N PHE A 3 -3.96 -13.86 -15.60
CA PHE A 3 -3.91 -12.75 -14.64
C PHE A 3 -4.22 -11.41 -15.31
N GLU A 4 -3.56 -11.13 -16.45
CA GLU A 4 -3.76 -9.89 -17.19
C GLU A 4 -5.16 -9.82 -17.81
N ARG A 5 -5.68 -10.95 -18.34
CA ARG A 5 -7.08 -11.04 -18.81
C ARG A 5 -8.06 -10.63 -17.70
N GLN A 6 -7.93 -11.20 -16.51
CA GLN A 6 -8.81 -10.93 -15.38
C GLN A 6 -8.67 -9.51 -14.84
N MET A 7 -7.45 -8.98 -14.79
CA MET A 7 -7.18 -7.59 -14.42
C MET A 7 -7.83 -6.62 -15.41
N LEU A 8 -7.68 -6.85 -16.72
CA LEU A 8 -8.22 -5.98 -17.77
C LEU A 8 -9.74 -6.13 -17.93
N SER A 9 -10.30 -7.31 -17.64
CA SER A 9 -11.76 -7.52 -17.64
C SER A 9 -12.45 -7.01 -16.38
N GLY A 10 -11.70 -6.69 -15.32
CA GLY A 10 -12.22 -6.30 -14.02
C GLY A 10 -12.74 -7.49 -13.18
N GLU A 11 -12.49 -8.73 -13.62
CA GLU A 11 -12.74 -9.94 -12.82
C GLU A 11 -11.81 -10.02 -11.59
N LEU A 12 -10.65 -9.36 -11.66
CA LEU A 12 -9.67 -9.27 -10.58
C LEU A 12 -9.33 -7.80 -10.30
N GLU A 13 -9.61 -7.35 -9.08
CA GLU A 13 -9.13 -6.06 -8.58
C GLU A 13 -7.65 -6.17 -8.21
N VAL A 14 -6.83 -5.26 -8.73
CA VAL A 14 -5.37 -5.26 -8.52
C VAL A 14 -4.94 -3.90 -7.98
N ASP A 15 -4.48 -3.89 -6.74
CA ASP A 15 -3.84 -2.73 -6.12
C ASP A 15 -2.32 -2.80 -6.26
N LEU A 16 -1.76 -1.91 -7.10
CA LEU A 16 -0.32 -1.75 -7.23
C LEU A 16 0.23 -0.88 -6.10
N ILE A 17 1.00 -1.49 -5.20
CA ILE A 17 1.69 -0.78 -4.11
C ILE A 17 3.20 -1.06 -4.13
N PRO A 18 4.05 -0.10 -3.72
CA PRO A 18 5.49 -0.32 -3.59
C PRO A 18 5.78 -1.51 -2.68
N GLN A 19 6.72 -2.36 -3.07
CA GLN A 19 7.06 -3.58 -2.32
C GLN A 19 7.44 -3.28 -0.86
N GLY A 20 8.19 -2.20 -0.62
CA GLY A 20 8.53 -1.76 0.73
C GLY A 20 7.31 -1.30 1.55
N SER A 21 6.34 -0.65 0.89
CA SER A 21 5.07 -0.29 1.53
C SER A 21 4.26 -1.56 1.86
N LEU A 22 4.16 -2.54 0.94
CA LEU A 22 3.47 -3.81 1.22
C LEU A 22 4.04 -4.50 2.47
N ALA A 23 5.37 -4.67 2.53
CA ALA A 23 6.03 -5.30 3.67
C ALA A 23 5.76 -4.54 4.98
N GLU A 24 5.83 -3.21 4.95
CA GLU A 24 5.58 -2.37 6.12
C GLU A 24 4.12 -2.38 6.56
N ARG A 25 3.17 -2.49 5.63
CA ARG A 25 1.74 -2.66 5.92
C ARG A 25 1.46 -3.97 6.66
N CYS A 26 2.10 -5.08 6.27
CA CYS A 26 2.03 -6.35 7.00
C CYS A 26 2.65 -6.23 8.40
N ARG A 27 3.83 -5.60 8.49
CA ARG A 27 4.51 -5.38 9.78
C ARG A 27 3.68 -4.50 10.73
N ALA A 28 3.07 -3.44 10.21
CA ALA A 28 2.23 -2.51 10.96
C ALA A 28 1.01 -3.23 11.55
N ALA A 29 0.34 -4.07 10.75
CA ALA A 29 -0.78 -4.91 11.20
C ALA A 29 -0.36 -5.82 12.37
N GLY A 30 0.74 -6.56 12.22
CA GLY A 30 1.26 -7.46 13.27
C GLY A 30 1.72 -6.72 14.55
N ALA A 31 2.02 -5.43 14.45
CA ALA A 31 2.45 -4.58 15.57
C ALA A 31 1.31 -3.75 16.19
N GLY A 32 0.07 -3.85 15.68
CA GLY A 32 -1.05 -3.03 16.14
C GLY A 32 -0.91 -1.54 15.79
N ILE A 33 -0.15 -1.21 14.74
CA ILE A 33 0.04 0.16 14.25
C ILE A 33 -0.97 0.39 13.12
N PRO A 34 -1.98 1.27 13.28
CA PRO A 34 -3.06 1.39 12.31
C PRO A 34 -2.63 2.00 10.97
N ALA A 35 -1.63 2.89 10.99
CA ALA A 35 -1.14 3.58 9.80
C ALA A 35 0.27 4.14 10.01
N PHE A 36 0.99 4.38 8.91
CA PHE A 36 2.34 4.96 8.91
C PHE A 36 2.55 5.88 7.70
N PHE A 37 3.53 6.78 7.81
CA PHE A 37 3.92 7.67 6.71
C PHE A 37 5.16 7.14 5.99
N THR A 38 5.12 7.11 4.66
CA THR A 38 6.24 6.69 3.80
C THR A 38 6.42 7.64 2.62
N PRO A 39 7.65 7.92 2.16
CA PRO A 39 7.86 8.71 0.95
C PRO A 39 7.59 7.90 -0.33
N ALA A 40 7.48 6.56 -0.22
CA ALA A 40 7.28 5.68 -1.37
C ALA A 40 5.89 5.90 -1.97
N GLY A 41 5.81 6.16 -3.27
CA GLY A 41 4.55 6.40 -3.98
C GLY A 41 4.08 7.85 -4.03
N TYR A 42 4.78 8.79 -3.36
CA TYR A 42 4.48 10.22 -3.52
C TYR A 42 4.73 10.66 -4.98
N GLY A 43 3.77 11.39 -5.54
CA GLY A 43 3.82 11.90 -6.91
C GLY A 43 3.53 10.86 -8.00
N THR A 44 3.14 9.63 -7.63
CA THR A 44 2.75 8.57 -8.57
C THR A 44 1.28 8.23 -8.42
N GLU A 45 0.76 7.35 -9.28
CA GLU A 45 -0.63 6.87 -9.21
C GLU A 45 -0.97 6.23 -7.85
N VAL A 46 0.02 5.64 -7.18
CA VAL A 46 -0.10 5.04 -5.84
C VAL A 46 -0.55 6.06 -4.78
N GLN A 47 -0.15 7.33 -4.92
CA GLN A 47 -0.54 8.37 -3.97
C GLN A 47 -2.06 8.53 -3.92
N GLY A 48 -2.74 8.51 -5.08
CA GLY A 48 -4.18 8.76 -5.17
C GLY A 48 -4.64 9.96 -4.33
N ARG A 49 -5.57 9.71 -3.40
CA ARG A 49 -6.10 10.70 -2.44
C ARG A 49 -5.57 10.52 -1.01
N LYS A 50 -4.45 9.83 -0.83
CA LYS A 50 -3.85 9.57 0.49
C LYS A 50 -3.43 10.89 1.13
N GLU A 51 -3.52 10.95 2.46
CA GLU A 51 -3.05 12.09 3.23
C GLU A 51 -1.55 12.29 3.01
N VAL A 52 -1.13 13.54 2.80
CA VAL A 52 0.27 13.91 2.63
C VAL A 52 0.73 14.73 3.82
N ARG A 53 1.86 14.36 4.42
CA ARG A 53 2.55 15.17 5.43
C ARG A 53 4.00 15.43 5.05
N MET A 54 4.49 16.59 5.47
CA MET A 54 5.89 16.99 5.30
C MET A 54 6.70 16.60 6.54
N PHE A 55 7.70 15.75 6.35
CA PHE A 55 8.67 15.42 7.39
C PHE A 55 10.06 15.84 6.93
N LYS A 56 10.71 16.74 7.67
CA LYS A 56 12.07 17.25 7.35
C LYS A 56 12.19 17.76 5.90
N GLY A 57 11.16 18.45 5.41
CA GLY A 57 11.10 18.98 4.03
C GLY A 57 10.80 17.93 2.95
N LYS A 58 10.56 16.66 3.30
CA LYS A 58 10.22 15.60 2.35
C LYS A 58 8.74 15.18 2.48
N PRO A 59 7.99 15.09 1.38
CA PRO A 59 6.60 14.63 1.41
C PRO A 59 6.53 13.12 1.67
N HIS A 60 5.53 12.73 2.45
CA HIS A 60 5.20 11.34 2.77
C HIS A 60 3.70 11.14 2.64
N ILE A 61 3.29 10.01 2.09
CA ILE A 61 1.89 9.59 2.00
C ILE A 61 1.54 8.68 3.19
N LEU A 62 0.28 8.74 3.64
CA LEU A 62 -0.27 7.87 4.66
C LEU A 62 -0.65 6.51 4.06
N GLU A 63 -0.06 5.44 4.59
CA GLU A 63 -0.43 4.05 4.31
C GLU A 63 -1.11 3.44 5.55
N THR A 64 -2.09 2.58 5.34
CA THR A 64 -2.78 1.84 6.41
C THR A 64 -2.25 0.42 6.53
N ALA A 65 -2.33 -0.16 7.73
CA ALA A 65 -2.00 -1.57 7.94
C ALA A 65 -2.75 -2.50 6.97
N LEU A 66 -2.12 -3.62 6.61
CA LEU A 66 -2.76 -4.68 5.83
C LEU A 66 -3.14 -5.82 6.78
N GLU A 67 -4.41 -5.85 7.17
CA GLU A 67 -4.97 -6.89 8.02
C GLU A 67 -5.46 -8.06 7.16
N ALA A 68 -5.26 -9.28 7.66
CA ALA A 68 -5.71 -10.51 7.01
C ALA A 68 -6.11 -11.55 8.07
N ASP A 69 -7.15 -12.32 7.79
CA ASP A 69 -7.66 -13.35 8.71
C ASP A 69 -6.74 -14.58 8.79
N PHE A 70 -6.01 -14.85 7.70
CA PHE A 70 -5.17 -16.04 7.56
C PHE A 70 -3.81 -15.68 6.95
N ALA A 71 -2.78 -16.44 7.36
CA ALA A 71 -1.46 -16.42 6.75
C ALA A 71 -1.05 -17.85 6.38
N ILE A 72 -0.56 -18.01 5.16
CA ILE A 72 0.07 -19.26 4.70
C ILE A 72 1.57 -18.99 4.66
N VAL A 73 2.33 -19.67 5.51
CA VAL A 73 3.78 -19.49 5.72
C VAL A 73 4.56 -20.75 5.40
#